data_AF-A0A350QPE7-F1
#
_entry.id   AF-A0A350QPE7-F1
#
_cell.length_a   1.000
_cell.length_b   1.000
_cell.length_c   1.000
_cell.angle_alpha   90.00
_cell.angle_beta   90.00
_cell.angle_gamma   90.00
#
_symmetry.space_group_name_H-M   'P 1'
#
loop_
_entity.id
_entity.type
_entity.pdbx_description
1 polymer ?
#
loop_
_entity_poly.entity_id
_entity_poly.type
_entity_poly.pdbx_seq_one_letter_code
_entity_poly.pdbx_strand_id
1 'polypeptide(L)'
;MAGLGGSLHGDVLESARVESPLMANSIGTPEIRPVTLNDERLGRLKAVLAQADDVRMAGVPLPGHRSIDLDLERIHPFASDARIEVMRPGGVEVMDLPEVIILGGEVVGEPGSSAFIAYTDSGVEGWVNSGGVSYGISDGVGGTPTVHRL
;
A
#
# COMPACT_ATOMS: atom_id res chain seq x y z
N MET A 1 27.16 -4.60 -45.24
CA MET A 1 26.07 -5.58 -45.05
C MET A 1 25.66 -5.50 -43.59
N ALA A 2 24.51 -4.86 -43.36
CA ALA A 2 23.92 -4.67 -42.04
C ALA A 2 23.15 -5.94 -41.63
N GLY A 3 23.22 -6.30 -40.34
CA GLY A 3 22.20 -7.07 -39.63
C GLY A 3 22.08 -6.44 -38.25
N LEU A 4 21.08 -5.58 -38.00
CA LEU A 4 19.76 -5.95 -37.48
C LEU A 4 19.96 -6.84 -36.24
N GLY A 5 20.01 -6.29 -35.02
CA GLY A 5 18.92 -5.51 -34.42
C GLY A 5 18.07 -6.46 -33.56
N GLY A 6 18.70 -7.11 -32.58
CA GLY A 6 18.02 -7.91 -31.57
C GLY A 6 17.47 -6.97 -30.51
N SER A 7 16.16 -6.74 -30.56
CA SER A 7 15.40 -5.99 -29.56
C SER A 7 15.60 -6.62 -28.18
N LEU A 8 16.16 -5.85 -27.25
CA LEU A 8 16.02 -6.05 -25.82
C LEU A 8 14.55 -5.78 -25.47
N HIS A 9 13.67 -6.77 -25.67
CA HIS A 9 12.46 -6.83 -24.87
C HIS A 9 12.95 -7.13 -23.46
N GLY A 10 13.02 -6.09 -22.63
CA GLY A 10 13.14 -6.26 -21.19
C GLY A 10 11.95 -7.12 -20.78
N ASP A 11 12.25 -8.27 -20.18
CA ASP A 11 11.25 -9.01 -19.41
C ASP A 11 10.67 -8.00 -18.42
N VAL A 12 9.44 -7.57 -18.67
CA VAL A 12 8.62 -6.95 -17.63
C VAL A 12 8.43 -8.07 -16.63
N LEU A 13 9.24 -8.08 -15.57
CA LEU A 13 9.03 -8.96 -14.44
C LEU A 13 7.58 -8.74 -14.02
N GLU A 14 6.75 -9.77 -14.15
CA GLU A 14 5.35 -9.67 -13.78
C GLU A 14 5.31 -9.30 -12.29
N SER A 15 4.80 -8.11 -11.97
CA SER A 15 4.71 -7.65 -10.58
C SER A 15 4.05 -8.73 -9.75
N ALA A 16 4.66 -9.05 -8.60
CA ALA A 16 4.15 -10.09 -7.73
C ALA A 16 2.71 -9.74 -7.32
N ARG A 17 1.80 -10.72 -7.39
CA ARG A 17 0.37 -10.49 -7.12
C ARG A 17 0.02 -10.89 -5.70
N VAL A 18 -0.72 -10.03 -5.01
CA VAL A 18 -1.28 -10.29 -3.68
C VAL A 18 -2.72 -9.83 -3.60
N GLU A 19 -3.52 -10.46 -2.75
CA GLU A 19 -4.84 -9.92 -2.39
C GLU A 19 -4.68 -8.80 -1.36
N SER A 20 -5.56 -7.80 -1.41
CA SER A 20 -5.57 -6.72 -0.43
C SER A 20 -5.70 -7.28 1.01
N PRO A 21 -4.81 -6.85 1.93
CA PRO A 21 -5.00 -7.08 3.36
C PRO A 21 -6.26 -6.43 3.91
N LEU A 22 -6.82 -5.42 3.23
CA LEU A 22 -8.07 -4.79 3.61
C LEU A 22 -9.26 -5.60 3.10
N MET A 23 -10.07 -6.10 4.02
CA MET A 23 -11.25 -6.89 3.72
C MET A 23 -12.51 -6.11 4.07
N ALA A 24 -13.46 -6.00 3.13
CA ALA A 24 -14.75 -5.42 3.43
C ALA A 24 -15.55 -6.33 4.38
N ASN A 25 -15.96 -5.79 5.54
CA ASN A 25 -16.72 -6.54 6.54
C ASN A 25 -18.23 -6.50 6.32
N SER A 26 -18.67 -5.55 5.48
CA SER A 26 -20.07 -5.37 5.16
C SER A 26 -20.22 -4.66 3.82
N ILE A 27 -21.47 -4.57 3.39
CA ILE A 27 -21.90 -3.78 2.24
C ILE A 27 -21.55 -2.28 2.40
N GLY A 28 -21.38 -1.79 3.63
CA GLY A 28 -21.10 -0.37 3.88
C GLY A 28 -22.20 0.55 3.35
N THR A 29 -21.86 1.82 3.14
CA THR A 29 -22.69 2.82 2.47
C THR A 29 -21.99 3.29 1.18
N PRO A 30 -22.64 4.14 0.37
CA PRO A 30 -21.96 4.80 -0.75
C PRO A 30 -20.77 5.67 -0.34
N GLU A 31 -20.72 6.13 0.91
CA GLU A 31 -19.70 7.07 1.40
C GLU A 31 -18.65 6.42 2.30
N ILE A 32 -19.01 5.36 3.04
CA ILE A 32 -18.13 4.70 4.00
C ILE A 32 -18.17 3.19 3.81
N ARG A 33 -17.00 2.58 3.73
CA ARG A 33 -16.78 1.14 3.64
C ARG A 33 -16.01 0.67 4.86
N PRO A 34 -16.66 0.03 5.85
CA PRO A 34 -15.96 -0.61 6.95
C PRO A 34 -15.09 -1.77 6.46
N VAL A 35 -13.85 -1.83 6.93
CA VAL A 35 -12.90 -2.89 6.57
C VAL A 35 -12.25 -3.50 7.81
N THR A 36 -11.74 -4.72 7.68
CA THR A 36 -10.78 -5.31 8.62
C THR A 36 -9.43 -5.44 7.94
N LEU A 37 -8.38 -5.43 8.76
CA LEU A 37 -7.06 -5.88 8.35
C LEU A 37 -6.99 -7.39 8.55
N ASN A 38 -6.63 -8.12 7.49
CA ASN A 38 -6.41 -9.56 7.55
C ASN A 38 -4.93 -9.86 7.71
N ASP A 39 -4.55 -10.41 8.85
CA ASP A 39 -3.15 -10.68 9.21
C ASP A 39 -2.46 -11.68 8.29
N GLU A 40 -3.18 -12.70 7.80
CA GLU A 40 -2.62 -13.69 6.88
C GLU A 40 -2.27 -13.03 5.53
N ARG A 41 -3.16 -12.20 5.00
CA ARG A 41 -2.92 -11.43 3.77
C ARG A 41 -1.82 -10.39 3.96
N LEU A 42 -1.77 -9.72 5.11
CA LEU A 42 -0.67 -8.81 5.44
C LEU A 42 0.67 -9.57 5.52
N GLY A 43 0.70 -10.77 6.10
CA GLY A 43 1.87 -11.63 6.13
C GLY A 43 2.34 -12.04 4.73
N ARG A 44 1.41 -12.34 3.81
CA ARG A 44 1.76 -12.60 2.41
C ARG A 44 2.33 -11.36 1.71
N LEU A 45 1.74 -10.19 1.93
CA LEU A 45 2.27 -8.92 1.42
C LEU A 45 3.70 -8.70 1.92
N LYS A 46 3.97 -8.87 3.22
CA LYS A 46 5.32 -8.80 3.81
C LYS A 46 6.29 -9.77 3.13
N ALA A 47 5.88 -11.02 2.92
CA ALA A 47 6.72 -12.04 2.29
C ALA A 47 7.07 -11.70 0.83
N VAL A 48 6.11 -11.13 0.08
CA VAL A 48 6.36 -10.65 -1.28
C VAL A 48 7.31 -9.45 -1.28
N LEU A 49 7.07 -8.46 -0.41
CA LEU A 49 7.89 -7.25 -0.31
C LEU A 49 9.29 -7.48 0.27
N ALA A 50 9.56 -8.68 0.78
CA ALA A 50 10.90 -9.10 1.15
C ALA A 50 11.78 -9.45 -0.06
N GLN A 51 11.17 -9.66 -1.25
CA GLN A 51 11.85 -10.14 -2.46
C GLN A 51 11.70 -9.18 -3.65
N ALA A 52 10.72 -8.28 -3.61
CA ALA A 52 10.45 -7.31 -4.68
C ALA A 52 9.92 -6.00 -4.08
N ASP A 53 10.21 -4.88 -4.73
CA ASP A 53 9.63 -3.58 -4.35
C ASP A 53 8.30 -3.30 -5.05
N ASP A 54 8.03 -3.94 -6.18
CA ASP A 54 6.79 -3.81 -6.93
C ASP A 54 5.78 -4.92 -6.59
N VAL A 55 4.52 -4.55 -6.43
CA VAL A 55 3.42 -5.46 -6.12
C VAL A 55 2.13 -5.01 -6.77
N ARG A 56 1.43 -5.96 -7.39
CA ARG A 56 0.05 -5.77 -7.83
C ARG A 56 -0.90 -6.27 -6.75
N MET A 57 -1.62 -5.34 -6.11
CA MET A 57 -2.57 -5.62 -5.05
C MET A 57 -4.00 -5.70 -5.61
N ALA A 58 -4.61 -6.87 -5.56
CA ALA A 58 -5.95 -7.10 -6.06
C ALA A 58 -7.03 -6.85 -5.00
N GLY A 59 -8.18 -6.32 -5.43
CA GLY A 59 -9.41 -6.31 -4.63
C GLY A 59 -9.42 -5.38 -3.42
N VAL A 60 -8.77 -4.21 -3.50
CA VAL A 60 -8.86 -3.18 -2.46
C VAL A 60 -10.29 -2.64 -2.40
N PRO A 61 -10.97 -2.68 -1.25
CA PRO A 61 -12.37 -2.27 -1.14
C PRO A 61 -12.53 -0.75 -1.19
N LEU A 62 -13.50 -0.27 -1.99
CA LEU A 62 -13.95 1.12 -1.99
C LEU A 62 -15.43 1.23 -1.57
N PRO A 63 -15.90 2.41 -1.12
CA PRO A 63 -17.32 2.70 -0.95
C PRO A 63 -18.16 2.42 -2.21
N GLY A 64 -19.44 2.08 -1.98
CA GLY A 64 -20.38 1.76 -3.07
C GLY A 64 -20.21 0.38 -3.71
N HIS A 65 -19.77 -0.63 -2.94
CA HIS A 65 -19.56 -2.01 -3.38
C HIS A 65 -18.52 -2.22 -4.48
N ARG A 66 -17.60 -1.29 -4.63
CA ARG A 66 -16.53 -1.40 -5.61
C ARG A 66 -15.30 -2.02 -4.97
N SER A 67 -14.52 -2.66 -5.81
CA SER A 67 -13.14 -3.06 -5.51
C SER A 67 -12.27 -2.63 -6.67
N ILE A 68 -11.05 -2.25 -6.37
CA ILE A 68 -10.06 -1.85 -7.35
C ILE A 68 -8.80 -2.71 -7.20
N ASP A 69 -8.04 -2.80 -8.28
CA ASP A 69 -6.69 -3.34 -8.26
C ASP A 69 -5.70 -2.18 -8.29
N LEU A 70 -4.63 -2.29 -7.53
CA LEU A 70 -3.56 -1.32 -7.48
C LEU A 70 -2.26 -1.91 -8.03
N ASP A 71 -1.51 -1.11 -8.76
CA ASP A 71 -0.10 -1.36 -9.09
C ASP A 71 0.73 -0.44 -8.21
N LEU A 72 1.57 -1.03 -7.36
CA LEU A 72 2.20 -0.32 -6.24
C LEU A 72 3.70 -0.63 -6.19
N GLU A 73 4.48 0.41 -5.89
CA GLU A 73 5.89 0.33 -5.57
C GLU A 73 6.10 0.62 -4.08
N ARG A 74 7.06 -0.06 -3.48
CA ARG A 74 7.48 0.16 -2.10
C ARG A 74 8.24 1.47 -1.97
N ILE A 75 7.76 2.32 -1.09
CA ILE A 75 8.45 3.54 -0.68
C ILE A 75 9.30 3.20 0.53
N HIS A 76 10.61 3.43 0.42
CA HIS A 76 11.56 3.30 1.53
C HIS A 76 11.80 4.68 2.17
N PRO A 77 11.08 5.03 3.27
CA PRO A 77 11.21 6.35 3.89
C PRO A 77 12.55 6.54 4.62
N PHE A 78 13.26 5.46 4.89
CA PHE A 78 14.50 5.43 5.64
C PHE A 78 15.64 4.94 4.75
N ALA A 79 16.77 5.63 4.78
CA ALA A 79 18.00 5.13 4.20
C ALA A 79 18.47 3.88 4.97
N SER A 80 19.31 3.04 4.34
CA SER A 80 19.81 1.80 4.94
C SER A 80 20.62 2.00 6.23
N ASP A 81 21.16 3.21 6.44
CA ASP A 81 21.92 3.62 7.62
C ASP A 81 21.16 4.60 8.53
N ALA A 82 19.87 4.81 8.27
CA ALA A 82 19.03 5.66 9.10
C ALA A 82 18.88 5.08 10.51
N ARG A 83 18.83 5.97 11.51
CA ARG A 83 18.62 5.62 12.91
C ARG A 83 17.80 6.71 13.61
N ILE A 84 17.00 6.31 14.59
CA ILE A 84 16.27 7.26 15.44
C ILE A 84 17.13 7.52 16.67
N GLU A 85 17.50 8.78 16.89
CA GLU A 85 18.25 9.22 18.08
C GLU A 85 17.33 10.04 18.99
N VAL A 86 17.19 9.62 20.24
CA VAL A 86 16.40 10.31 21.27
C VAL A 86 17.34 10.95 22.28
N MET A 87 17.26 12.28 22.42
CA MET A 87 18.00 13.01 23.44
C MET A 87 17.31 12.86 24.80
N ARG A 88 18.03 12.28 25.78
CA ARG A 88 17.58 12.16 27.17
C ARG A 88 18.58 12.84 28.13
N PRO A 89 18.21 13.06 29.40
CA PRO A 89 19.12 13.67 30.39
C PRO A 89 20.45 12.93 30.59
N GLY A 90 20.55 11.65 30.23
CA GLY A 90 21.77 10.84 30.30
C GLY A 90 22.58 10.73 29.00
N GLY A 91 22.17 11.40 27.92
CA GLY A 91 22.80 11.33 26.61
C GLY A 91 21.84 10.90 25.50
N VAL A 92 22.41 10.45 24.38
CA VAL A 92 21.66 9.98 23.21
C VAL A 92 21.34 8.50 23.35
N GLU A 93 20.06 8.15 23.24
CA GLU A 93 19.57 6.78 23.12
C GLU A 93 19.22 6.51 21.65
N VAL A 94 19.72 5.40 21.10
CA VAL A 94 19.35 4.97 19.74
C VAL A 94 18.17 4.02 19.82
N MET A 95 17.15 4.26 19.01
CA MET A 95 15.96 3.41 18.87
C MET A 95 15.91 2.74 17.50
N ASP A 96 15.30 1.56 17.47
CA ASP A 96 15.01 0.84 16.24
C ASP A 96 14.03 1.63 15.35
N LEU A 97 14.20 1.51 14.04
CA LEU A 97 13.22 2.02 13.08
C LEU A 97 11.93 1.20 13.18
N PRO A 98 10.75 1.84 13.14
CA PRO A 98 9.49 1.11 13.16
C PRO A 98 9.36 0.26 11.90
N GLU A 99 8.81 -0.95 12.06
CA GLU A 99 8.44 -1.78 10.92
C GLU A 99 7.23 -1.15 10.21
N VAL A 100 7.46 -0.59 9.03
CA VAL A 100 6.42 0.04 8.21
C VAL A 100 6.46 -0.50 6.79
N ILE A 101 5.28 -0.75 6.23
CA ILE A 101 5.11 -1.00 4.81
C ILE A 101 4.47 0.24 4.24
N ILE A 102 5.16 0.94 3.35
CA ILE A 102 4.64 2.11 2.66
C ILE A 102 4.64 1.80 1.16
N LEU A 103 3.48 1.95 0.54
CA LEU A 103 3.25 1.65 -0.87
C LEU A 103 2.67 2.89 -1.55
N GLY A 104 3.15 3.19 -2.75
CA GLY A 104 2.61 4.24 -3.60
C GLY A 104 2.46 3.76 -5.04
N GLY A 105 1.47 4.25 -5.77
CA GLY A 105 1.28 3.86 -7.16
C GLY A 105 -0.07 4.29 -7.71
N GLU A 106 -0.67 3.45 -8.55
CA GLU A 106 -1.86 3.79 -9.33
C GLU A 106 -2.92 2.69 -9.30
N VAL A 107 -4.15 3.06 -9.65
CA VAL A 107 -5.23 2.11 -9.93
C VAL A 107 -5.02 1.50 -11.30
N VAL A 108 -5.03 0.18 -11.37
CA VAL A 108 -4.80 -0.53 -12.63
C VAL A 108 -5.84 -0.13 -13.67
N GLY A 109 -5.36 0.28 -14.84
CA GLY A 109 -6.22 0.62 -15.98
C GLY A 109 -6.84 2.01 -15.89
N GLU A 110 -6.50 2.81 -14.87
CA GLU A 110 -6.95 4.19 -14.72
C GLU A 110 -5.75 5.16 -14.74
N PRO A 111 -5.25 5.56 -15.93
CA PRO A 111 -4.15 6.52 -16.03
C PRO A 111 -4.48 7.85 -15.31
N GLY A 112 -3.53 8.36 -14.53
CA GLY A 112 -3.70 9.59 -13.74
C GLY A 112 -4.45 9.40 -12.42
N SER A 113 -4.80 8.15 -12.09
CA SER A 113 -5.13 7.77 -10.71
C SER A 113 -3.89 7.82 -9.83
N SER A 114 -4.07 7.73 -8.52
CA SER A 114 -2.95 7.61 -7.59
C SER A 114 -3.39 6.94 -6.30
N ALA A 115 -2.49 6.25 -5.64
CA ALA A 115 -2.74 5.57 -4.38
C ALA A 115 -1.52 5.68 -3.47
N PHE A 116 -1.79 5.72 -2.16
CA PHE A 116 -0.80 5.64 -1.10
C PHE A 116 -1.40 4.80 0.03
N ILE A 117 -0.69 3.78 0.50
CA ILE A 117 -1.15 2.93 1.61
C ILE A 117 0.05 2.64 2.52
N ALA A 118 -0.13 2.90 3.80
CA ALA A 118 0.83 2.58 4.85
C ALA A 118 0.21 1.58 5.83
N TYR A 119 0.91 0.47 6.10
CA TYR A 119 0.60 -0.48 7.16
C TYR A 119 1.65 -0.34 8.26
N THR A 120 1.20 -0.16 9.49
CA THR A 120 2.03 -0.02 10.69
C THR A 120 1.43 -0.87 11.82
N ASP A 121 2.18 -1.06 12.91
CA ASP A 121 1.66 -1.72 14.12
C ASP A 121 0.46 -0.97 14.75
N SER A 122 0.32 0.34 14.48
CA SER A 122 -0.80 1.14 14.98
C SER A 122 -2.05 1.05 14.10
N GLY A 123 -1.94 0.51 12.87
CA GLY A 123 -3.06 0.44 11.94
C GLY A 123 -2.67 0.71 10.50
N VAL A 124 -3.67 1.06 9.69
CA VAL A 124 -3.55 1.33 8.26
C VAL A 124 -4.00 2.75 7.98
N GLU A 125 -3.22 3.47 7.19
CA GLU A 125 -3.51 4.84 6.75
C GLU A 125 -3.22 4.97 5.27
N GLY A 126 -3.97 5.82 4.57
CA GLY A 126 -3.73 6.02 3.15
C GLY A 126 -4.81 6.78 2.43
N TRP A 127 -4.69 6.79 1.11
CA TRP A 127 -5.68 7.35 0.22
C TRP A 127 -5.61 6.71 -1.16
N VAL A 128 -6.72 6.81 -1.90
CA VAL A 128 -6.80 6.44 -3.31
C VAL A 128 -7.58 7.51 -4.07
N ASN A 129 -7.04 7.99 -5.17
CA ASN A 129 -7.72 8.82 -6.15
C ASN A 129 -8.10 7.95 -7.36
N SER A 130 -9.39 7.71 -7.56
CA SER A 130 -9.93 6.88 -8.65
C SER A 130 -11.16 7.53 -9.27
N GLY A 131 -11.24 7.54 -10.59
CA GLY A 131 -12.36 8.16 -11.32
C GLY A 131 -12.64 9.62 -10.93
N GLY A 132 -11.61 10.40 -10.57
CA GLY A 132 -11.74 11.79 -10.11
C GLY A 132 -12.30 11.97 -8.70
N VAL A 133 -12.38 10.88 -7.92
CA VAL A 133 -12.84 10.89 -6.53
C VAL A 133 -11.70 10.45 -5.61
N SER A 134 -11.53 11.16 -4.51
CA SER A 134 -10.58 10.81 -3.47
C SER A 134 -11.26 9.96 -2.38
N TYR A 135 -10.56 8.93 -1.93
CA TYR A 135 -10.95 8.05 -0.84
C TYR A 135 -9.86 8.07 0.21
N GLY A 136 -10.19 8.32 1.47
CA GLY A 136 -9.30 8.16 2.61
C GLY A 136 -9.39 6.73 3.15
N ILE A 137 -8.26 6.17 3.55
CA ILE A 137 -8.13 4.91 4.29
C ILE A 137 -7.61 5.30 5.66
N SER A 138 -8.32 4.93 6.72
CA SER A 138 -7.87 5.19 8.09
C SER A 138 -8.32 4.09 9.04
N ASP A 139 -7.71 4.03 10.21
CA ASP A 139 -8.12 3.16 11.32
C ASP A 139 -9.51 3.51 11.91
N GLY A 140 -10.09 4.64 11.49
CA GLY A 140 -11.43 5.13 11.80
C GLY A 140 -11.57 5.67 13.22
N VAL A 141 -12.53 6.58 13.44
CA VAL A 141 -12.89 7.06 14.79
C VAL A 141 -13.55 5.90 15.55
N GLY A 142 -12.87 5.36 16.56
CA GLY A 142 -13.34 4.23 17.37
C GLY A 142 -12.69 2.87 17.05
N GLY A 143 -11.61 2.85 16.25
CA GLY A 143 -10.75 1.68 16.04
C GLY A 143 -11.28 0.64 15.05
N THR A 144 -12.26 1.01 14.22
CA THR A 144 -12.68 0.18 13.08
C THR A 144 -12.13 0.79 11.80
N PRO A 145 -11.17 0.14 11.13
CA PRO A 145 -10.65 0.64 9.87
C PRO A 145 -11.74 0.89 8.84
N THR A 146 -11.64 2.00 8.12
CA THR A 146 -12.60 2.40 7.08
C THR A 146 -11.90 2.91 5.84
N VAL A 147 -12.55 2.69 4.70
CA VAL A 147 -12.32 3.47 3.50
C VAL A 147 -13.50 4.41 3.33
N HIS A 148 -13.27 5.71 3.27
CA HIS A 148 -14.33 6.71 3.17
C HIS A 148 -14.07 7.65 2.00
N ARG A 149 -15.13 8.11 1.35
CA ARG A 149 -15.05 9.10 0.30
C ARG A 149 -14.80 10.49 0.91
N LEU A 150 -13.89 11.26 0.28
CA LEU A 150 -13.54 12.63 0.65
C LEU A 150 -14.34 13.66 -0.16
#